data_AF-A0A7I7MFN8-F1
#
_entry.id   AF-A0A7I7MFN8-F1
#
_cell.length_a   1.000
_cell.length_b   1.000
_cell.length_c   1.000
_cell.angle_alpha   90.00
_cell.angle_beta   90.00
_cell.angle_gamma   90.00
#
_symmetry.space_group_name_H-M   'P 1'
#
loop_
_entity.id
_entity.type
_entity.pdbx_description
1 polymer ?
#
loop_
_entity_poly.entity_id
_entity_poly.type
_entity_poly.pdbx_seq_one_letter_code
_entity_poly.pdbx_strand_id
1 'polypeptide(L)'
;MRAGLDLSGGGTAVALQSVAPLDGLHEVTAETIAKLLTGIGMIGAARNALEEVGLRATIAGNRITINDEYFAQFVGAISRPTGHVEARWVIYSLAGTPPVWVVGAEQ
;
A
#
# COMPACT_ATOMS: atom_id res chain seq x y z
N MET A 1 27.26 11.74 -51.34
CA MET A 1 28.18 11.27 -50.28
C MET A 1 27.48 11.50 -48.94
N ARG A 2 27.38 10.47 -48.11
CA ARG A 2 26.59 10.37 -46.86
C ARG A 2 27.17 11.21 -45.71
N ALA A 3 26.29 11.75 -44.87
CA ALA A 3 26.30 11.75 -43.39
C ALA A 3 25.21 12.75 -42.93
N GLY A 4 24.16 12.43 -42.17
CA GLY A 4 24.02 11.39 -41.16
C GLY A 4 24.22 12.01 -39.77
N LEU A 5 23.26 12.82 -39.30
CA LEU A 5 23.15 13.22 -37.89
C LEU A 5 21.71 12.94 -37.45
N ASP A 6 21.54 11.72 -36.97
CA ASP A 6 20.37 11.25 -36.24
C ASP A 6 20.35 11.94 -34.87
N LEU A 7 19.29 12.72 -34.62
CA LEU A 7 18.95 13.26 -33.30
C LEU A 7 18.04 12.25 -32.59
N SER A 8 18.58 11.09 -32.20
CA SER A 8 17.85 10.14 -31.37
C SER A 8 18.11 10.41 -29.88
N GLY A 9 17.44 11.45 -29.38
CA GLY A 9 17.20 11.63 -27.95
C GLY A 9 16.22 10.57 -27.45
N GLY A 10 16.69 9.33 -27.30
CA GLY A 10 15.94 8.20 -26.76
C GLY A 10 15.94 8.17 -25.24
N GLY A 11 15.37 9.20 -24.61
CA GLY A 11 15.02 9.18 -23.19
C GLY A 11 13.51 9.22 -23.08
N THR A 12 12.85 8.06 -23.04
CA THR A 12 11.43 8.01 -22.70
C THR A 12 11.28 8.52 -21.27
N ALA A 13 10.94 9.80 -21.14
CA ALA A 13 10.35 10.33 -19.94
C ALA A 13 9.11 9.48 -19.67
N VAL A 14 9.23 8.56 -18.71
CA VAL A 14 8.07 7.87 -18.16
C VAL A 14 7.22 8.97 -17.56
N ALA A 15 6.17 9.36 -18.27
CA ALA A 15 5.20 10.29 -17.77
C ALA A 15 4.71 9.72 -16.44
N LEU A 16 5.06 10.39 -15.34
CA LEU A 16 4.38 10.20 -14.06
C LEU A 16 2.92 10.48 -14.37
N GLN A 17 2.14 9.42 -14.53
CA GLN A 17 0.70 9.55 -14.70
C GLN A 17 0.22 10.21 -13.42
N SER A 18 -0.21 11.47 -13.56
CA SER A 18 -0.90 12.21 -12.52
C SER A 18 -2.07 11.35 -12.06
N VAL A 19 -1.94 10.75 -10.88
CA VAL A 19 -3.09 10.15 -10.21
C VAL A 19 -4.07 11.30 -10.01
N ALA A 20 -5.26 11.18 -10.60
CA ALA A 20 -6.30 12.18 -10.43
C ALA A 20 -6.55 12.39 -8.92
N PRO A 21 -6.83 13.61 -8.46
CA PRO A 21 -7.27 13.81 -7.09
C PRO A 21 -8.45 12.87 -6.83
N LEU A 22 -8.41 12.13 -5.72
CA LEU A 22 -9.53 11.31 -5.25
C LEU A 22 -10.66 12.22 -4.74
N ASP A 23 -11.16 13.12 -5.59
CA ASP A 23 -12.42 13.83 -5.41
C ASP A 23 -13.54 12.79 -5.60
N GLY A 24 -13.78 12.02 -4.54
CA GLY A 24 -14.83 11.01 -4.52
C GLY A 24 -14.51 9.70 -3.80
N LEU A 25 -13.58 9.65 -2.83
CA LEU A 25 -13.58 8.54 -1.87
C LEU A 25 -14.87 8.60 -1.03
N HIS A 26 -15.90 7.99 -1.59
CA HIS A 26 -17.03 7.40 -0.89
C HIS A 26 -16.44 6.54 0.24
N GLU A 27 -16.42 7.09 1.46
CA GLU A 27 -16.10 6.45 2.74
C GLU A 27 -14.91 5.47 2.71
N VAL A 28 -13.76 5.87 3.28
CA VAL A 28 -12.61 4.95 3.44
C VAL A 28 -13.05 3.74 4.25
N THR A 29 -13.03 2.55 3.64
CA THR A 29 -13.39 1.29 4.30
C THR A 29 -12.16 0.44 4.60
N ALA A 30 -12.29 -0.46 5.58
CA ALA A 30 -11.27 -1.46 5.88
C ALA A 30 -10.93 -2.34 4.66
N GLU A 31 -11.90 -2.60 3.77
CA GLU A 31 -11.68 -3.36 2.54
C GLU A 31 -10.78 -2.60 1.56
N THR A 32 -11.02 -1.30 1.35
CA THR A 32 -10.19 -0.47 0.47
C THR A 32 -8.76 -0.38 0.99
N ILE A 33 -8.59 -0.23 2.32
CA ILE A 33 -7.28 -0.28 2.96
C ILE A 33 -6.60 -1.63 2.70
N ALA A 34 -7.34 -2.74 2.80
CA ALA A 34 -6.82 -4.08 2.59
C ALA A 34 -6.28 -4.30 1.17
N LYS A 35 -7.01 -3.78 0.17
CA LYS A 35 -6.56 -3.80 -1.23
C LYS A 35 -5.27 -3.00 -1.43
N LEU A 36 -5.16 -1.83 -0.82
CA LEU A 36 -3.95 -1.01 -0.90
C LEU A 36 -2.72 -1.68 -0.27
N LEU A 37 -2.91 -2.45 0.80
CA LEU A 37 -1.81 -3.08 1.54
C LEU A 37 -1.44 -4.49 1.05
N THR A 38 -2.22 -5.06 0.12
CA THR A 38 -1.98 -6.40 -0.43
C THR A 38 -0.60 -6.48 -1.06
N GLY A 39 0.19 -7.50 -0.69
CA GLY A 39 1.53 -7.72 -1.25
C GLY A 39 2.61 -6.73 -0.78
N ILE A 40 2.29 -5.84 0.17
CA ILE A 40 3.28 -4.92 0.75
C ILE A 40 3.83 -5.50 2.06
N GLY A 41 5.01 -6.12 1.99
CA GLY A 41 5.68 -6.75 3.14
C GLY A 41 6.44 -5.80 4.07
N MET A 42 6.53 -4.50 3.74
CA MET A 42 7.29 -3.51 4.50
C MET A 42 6.38 -2.41 5.06
N ILE A 43 6.37 -2.24 6.40
CA ILE A 43 5.50 -1.26 7.06
C ILE A 43 5.73 0.19 6.62
N GLY A 44 6.97 0.56 6.27
CA GLY A 44 7.28 1.88 5.73
C GLY A 44 6.67 2.10 4.35
N ALA A 45 6.78 1.10 3.46
CA ALA A 45 6.19 1.16 2.12
C ALA A 45 4.65 1.17 2.18
N ALA A 46 4.06 0.41 3.10
CA ALA A 46 2.62 0.40 3.34
C ALA A 46 2.11 1.79 3.75
N ARG A 47 2.82 2.48 4.66
CA ARG A 47 2.48 3.85 5.05
C ARG A 47 2.59 4.84 3.88
N ASN A 48 3.65 4.74 3.08
CA ASN A 48 3.81 5.61 1.91
C ASN A 48 2.67 5.39 0.89
N ALA A 49 2.29 4.14 0.61
CA ALA A 49 1.19 3.82 -0.31
C ALA A 49 -0.16 4.41 0.15
N LEU A 50 -0.40 4.46 1.46
CA LEU A 50 -1.58 5.10 2.03
C LEU A 50 -1.53 6.62 1.88
N GLU A 51 -0.37 7.25 2.12
CA GLU A 51 -0.17 8.69 1.96
C GLU A 51 -0.29 9.14 0.48
N GLU A 52 0.17 8.31 -0.47
CA GLU A 52 0.07 8.57 -1.91
C GLU A 52 -1.38 8.68 -2.41
N VAL A 53 -2.32 8.01 -1.75
CA VAL A 53 -3.76 8.11 -2.03
C VAL A 53 -4.48 9.12 -1.11
N GLY A 54 -3.73 9.97 -0.40
CA GLY A 54 -4.27 11.06 0.41
C GLY A 54 -4.75 10.66 1.81
N LEU A 55 -4.42 9.46 2.29
CA LEU A 55 -4.78 9.02 3.64
C LEU A 55 -3.72 9.45 4.65
N ARG A 56 -4.14 9.91 5.82
CA ARG A 56 -3.23 10.17 6.95
C ARG A 56 -2.82 8.84 7.57
N ALA A 57 -1.53 8.52 7.56
CA ALA A 57 -1.02 7.25 8.08
C ALA A 57 0.13 7.45 9.07
N THR A 58 -0.01 6.98 10.31
CA THR A 58 1.04 7.07 11.35
C THR A 58 1.45 5.69 11.84
N ILE A 59 2.77 5.41 11.85
CA ILE A 59 3.32 4.14 12.33
C ILE A 59 3.55 4.19 13.84
N ALA A 60 3.15 3.13 14.54
CA ALA A 60 3.49 2.85 15.93
C ALA A 60 3.82 1.34 16.08
N GLY A 61 5.10 1.00 16.26
CA GLY A 61 5.55 -0.38 16.31
C GLY A 61 5.28 -1.11 14.99
N ASN A 62 4.49 -2.19 15.04
CA ASN A 62 4.05 -2.95 13.87
C ASN A 62 2.67 -2.51 13.34
N ARG A 63 2.13 -1.38 13.79
CA ARG A 63 0.77 -0.89 13.46
C ARG A 63 0.82 0.43 12.71
N ILE A 64 -0.09 0.62 11.76
CA ILE A 64 -0.39 1.89 11.10
C ILE A 64 -1.78 2.35 11.57
N THR A 65 -1.87 3.61 12.02
CA THR A 65 -3.14 4.30 12.28
C THR A 65 -3.52 5.09 11.04
N ILE A 66 -4.72 4.90 10.52
CA ILE A 66 -5.17 5.45 9.23
C ILE A 66 -6.38 6.34 9.49
N ASN A 67 -6.27 7.62 9.14
CA ASN A 67 -7.29 8.66 9.32
C ASN A 67 -7.88 8.75 10.74
N ASP A 68 -7.16 8.27 11.76
CA ASP A 68 -7.66 8.17 13.13
C ASP A 68 -8.93 7.28 13.28
N GLU A 69 -9.22 6.44 12.26
CA GLU A 69 -10.42 5.61 12.17
C GLU A 69 -10.12 4.11 12.05
N TYR A 70 -8.96 3.75 11.49
CA TYR A 70 -8.59 2.36 11.26
C TYR A 70 -7.19 2.05 11.77
N PHE A 71 -6.99 0.79 12.15
CA PHE A 71 -5.68 0.22 12.36
C PHE A 71 -5.39 -0.83 11.30
N ALA A 72 -4.18 -0.78 10.74
CA ALA A 72 -3.57 -1.86 9.98
C ALA A 72 -2.38 -2.42 10.78
N GLN A 73 -2.50 -3.64 11.27
CA GLN A 73 -1.50 -4.32 12.08
C GLN A 73 -0.72 -5.30 11.21
N PHE A 74 0.59 -5.09 11.08
CA PHE A 74 1.49 -6.05 10.45
C PHE A 74 1.80 -7.19 11.42
N VAL A 75 1.42 -8.40 11.03
CA VAL A 75 1.76 -9.63 11.73
C VAL A 75 2.87 -10.30 10.94
N GLY A 76 4.08 -10.22 11.48
CA GLY A 76 5.26 -10.87 10.93
C GLY A 76 5.08 -12.38 10.86
N ALA A 77 5.83 -12.99 9.94
CA ALA A 77 5.66 -14.39 9.60
C ALA A 77 5.87 -15.34 10.79
N ILE A 78 4.95 -16.29 10.91
CA ILE A 78 5.15 -17.47 11.74
C ILE A 78 5.82 -18.50 10.83
N SER A 79 7.06 -18.89 11.09
CA SER A 79 7.70 -19.97 10.35
C SER A 79 6.86 -21.25 10.51
N ARG A 80 6.15 -21.66 9.45
CA ARG A 80 5.53 -22.99 9.44
C ARG A 80 6.62 -24.05 9.22
N PRO A 81 6.44 -25.28 9.74
CA PRO A 81 7.35 -26.40 9.48
C PRO A 81 7.59 -26.69 7.99
N THR A 82 6.71 -26.21 7.12
CA THR A 82 6.78 -26.31 5.66
C THR A 82 7.66 -25.25 4.99
N GLY A 83 8.29 -24.35 5.75
CA GLY A 83 9.15 -23.29 5.22
C GLY A 83 8.41 -22.08 4.63
N HIS A 84 7.07 -22.10 4.58
CA HIS A 84 6.28 -20.93 4.21
C HIS A 84 6.22 -19.94 5.38
N VAL A 85 6.83 -18.79 5.13
CA VAL A 85 6.62 -17.52 5.81
C VAL A 85 5.28 -17.01 5.26
N GLU A 86 4.35 -16.58 6.11
CA GLU A 86 3.12 -15.91 5.68
C GLU A 86 2.98 -14.63 6.51
N ALA A 87 3.62 -13.56 6.06
CA ALA A 87 3.36 -12.23 6.62
C ALA A 87 1.97 -11.74 6.21
N ARG A 88 1.25 -11.08 7.12
CA ARG A 88 -0.12 -10.61 6.86
C ARG A 88 -0.43 -9.28 7.52
N TRP A 89 -1.36 -8.54 6.91
CA TRP A 89 -2.01 -7.37 7.47
C TRP A 89 -3.33 -7.78 8.12
N VAL A 90 -3.59 -7.25 9.32
CA VAL A 90 -4.89 -7.34 10.00
C VAL A 90 -5.45 -5.94 10.12
N ILE A 91 -6.62 -5.69 9.53
CA ILE A 91 -7.22 -4.35 9.43
C ILE A 91 -8.55 -4.32 10.17
N TYR A 92 -8.73 -3.33 11.04
CA TYR A 92 -9.91 -3.19 11.88
C TYR A 92 -10.21 -1.72 12.21
N SER A 93 -11.49 -1.41 12.41
CA SER A 93 -11.95 -0.07 12.80
C SER A 93 -11.71 0.21 14.28
N LEU A 94 -11.46 1.48 14.60
CA LEU A 94 -11.42 2.02 15.96
C LEU A 94 -12.80 2.12 16.62
N ALA A 95 -13.89 2.18 15.83
CA ALA A 95 -15.26 2.35 16.32
C ALA A 95 -15.89 1.09 16.95
N GLY A 96 -15.14 -0.02 17.06
CA GLY A 96 -15.50 -1.17 17.90
C GLY A 96 -16.45 -2.20 17.28
N THR A 97 -16.92 -2.02 16.04
CA THR A 97 -17.77 -3.00 15.32
C THR A 97 -17.11 -3.51 14.03
N PRO A 98 -17.05 -4.84 13.79
CA PRO A 98 -16.33 -5.43 12.67
C PRO A 98 -17.10 -5.29 11.34
N PRO A 99 -16.41 -5.24 10.18
CA PRO A 99 -15.56 -6.35 9.72
C PRO A 99 -14.05 -6.18 9.98
N VAL A 100 -13.39 -7.30 10.32
CA VAL A 100 -11.92 -7.43 10.35
C VAL A 100 -11.46 -8.05 9.03
N TRP A 101 -10.48 -7.43 8.36
CA TRP A 101 -9.90 -7.96 7.13
C TRP A 101 -8.50 -8.51 7.38
N VAL A 102 -8.19 -9.67 6.82
CA VAL A 102 -6.86 -10.30 6.88
C VAL A 102 -6.36 -10.51 5.46
N VAL A 103 -5.22 -9.94 5.13
CA VAL A 103 -4.66 -9.95 3.77
C VAL A 103 -3.18 -10.31 3.79
N GLY A 104 -2.77 -11.16 2.85
CA GLY A 104 -1.37 -11.57 2.69
C GLY A 104 -0.47 -10.41 2.26
N ALA A 105 0.75 -10.38 2.78
CA ALA A 105 1.73 -9.33 2.51
C ALA A 105 2.83 -9.78 1.52
N GLU A 106 2.63 -10.91 0.84
CA GLU A 106 3.63 -11.54 -0.04
C GLU A 106 3.24 -11.40 -1.51
N GLN A 107 4.24 -11.38 -2.40
CA GLN A 107 4.08 -11.36 -3.86
C GLN A 107 4.40 -12.73 -4.45
#